data_AF-A0ABD6Q535-F1
#
_entry.id   AF-A0ABD6Q535-F1
#
_cell.length_a   1.000
_cell.length_b   1.000
_cell.length_c   1.000
_cell.angle_alpha   90.00
_cell.angle_beta   90.00
_cell.angle_gamma   90.00
#
_symmetry.space_group_name_H-M   'P 1'
#
loop_
_entity.id
_entity.type
_entity.pdbx_description
1 polymer ?
#
loop_
_entity_poly.entity_id
_entity_poly.type
_entity_poly.pdbx_seq_one_letter_code
_entity_poly.pdbx_strand_id
1 'polypeptide(L)' 'MPPAAIKPKHVYGYLDKRAQLGAPAKADKEVALLSAILEFGRRHGEVETNPCRGIEYNPTRPRQRYVTQDEIELAAEVA' A
#
# COMPACT_ATOMS: atom_id res chain seq x y z
N MET A 1 -13.54 -14.83 0.45
CA MET A 1 -14.12 -13.98 1.53
C MET A 1 -14.93 -12.89 0.85
N PRO A 2 -16.22 -12.71 1.19
CA PRO A 2 -17.01 -11.63 0.59
C PRO A 2 -16.52 -10.25 1.12
N PRO A 3 -16.67 -9.17 0.34
CA PRO A 3 -16.21 -7.83 0.74
C PRO A 3 -16.75 -7.38 2.09
N ALA A 4 -18.04 -7.62 2.36
CA ALA A 4 -18.70 -7.29 3.62
C ALA A 4 -18.17 -8.06 4.85
N ALA A 5 -17.42 -9.15 4.66
CA ALA A 5 -16.80 -9.89 5.76
C ALA A 5 -15.39 -9.37 6.13
N ILE A 6 -14.86 -8.40 5.38
CA ILE A 6 -13.56 -7.79 5.69
C ILE A 6 -13.71 -6.94 6.96
N LYS A 7 -12.84 -7.19 7.95
CA LYS A 7 -12.80 -6.48 9.23
C LYS A 7 -11.43 -5.82 9.39
N PRO A 8 -11.30 -4.76 10.22
CA PRO A 8 -10.02 -4.10 10.46
C PRO A 8 -8.89 -5.07 10.86
N LYS A 9 -9.19 -6.10 11.66
CA LYS A 9 -8.20 -7.13 12.04
C LYS A 9 -7.58 -7.87 10.85
N HIS A 10 -8.30 -8.03 9.74
CA HIS A 10 -7.76 -8.67 8.53
C HIS A 10 -6.81 -7.72 7.80
N VAL A 11 -7.09 -6.42 7.83
CA VAL A 11 -6.24 -5.38 7.24
C VAL A 11 -4.93 -5.27 8.04
N TYR A 12 -5.01 -5.17 9.36
CA TYR A 12 -3.82 -5.17 10.22
C TYR A 12 -3.00 -6.46 10.09
N GLY A 13 -3.65 -7.63 10.14
CA GLY A 13 -2.94 -8.90 9.93
C GLY A 13 -2.25 -9.01 8.57
N TYR A 14 -2.79 -8.36 7.53
CA TYR A 14 -2.13 -8.24 6.23
C TYR A 14 -0.91 -7.32 6.30
N LEU A 15 -1.05 -6.12 6.89
CA LEU A 15 0.05 -5.17 7.08
C LEU A 15 1.21 -5.81 7.85
N ASP A 16 0.92 -6.47 8.98
CA ASP A 16 1.91 -7.14 9.82
C ASP A 16 2.66 -8.23 9.04
N LYS A 17 1.92 -9.07 8.32
CA LYS A 17 2.52 -10.16 7.52
C LYS A 17 3.41 -9.62 6.40
N ARG A 18 2.99 -8.55 5.73
CA ARG A 18 3.80 -7.93 4.66
C ARG A 18 5.03 -7.21 5.21
N ALA A 19 4.92 -6.61 6.39
CA ALA A 19 6.05 -6.03 7.10
C ALA A 19 7.08 -7.11 7.50
N GLN A 20 6.63 -8.25 8.03
CA GLN A 20 7.49 -9.40 8.34
C GLN A 20 8.22 -9.96 7.10
N LEU A 21 7.60 -9.86 5.92
CA LEU A 21 8.20 -10.23 4.64
C LEU A 21 9.11 -9.13 4.04
N GLY A 22 9.38 -8.06 4.78
CA GLY A 22 10.30 -6.98 4.36
C GLY A 22 9.69 -5.98 3.37
N ALA A 23 8.36 -5.94 3.23
CA ALA A 23 7.66 -5.07 2.27
C ALA A 23 6.62 -4.12 2.91
N PRO A 24 6.92 -3.41 4.02
CA PRO A 24 5.93 -2.58 4.74
C PRO A 24 5.36 -1.45 3.87
N ALA A 25 6.22 -0.70 3.17
CA ALA A 25 5.77 0.41 2.31
C ALA A 25 4.91 -0.05 1.11
N LYS A 26 5.07 -1.30 0.66
CA LYS A 26 4.22 -1.87 -0.39
C LYS A 26 2.87 -2.29 0.18
N ALA A 27 2.86 -2.81 1.41
CA ALA A 27 1.64 -3.16 2.12
C ALA A 27 0.71 -1.96 2.28
N ASP A 28 1.26 -0.80 2.66
CA ASP A 28 0.47 0.43 2.84
C ASP A 28 -0.22 0.86 1.54
N LYS A 29 0.50 0.78 0.39
CA LYS A 29 -0.07 1.06 -0.93
C LYS A 29 -1.16 0.07 -1.33
N GLU A 30 -0.99 -1.20 -0.98
CA GLU A 30 -1.99 -2.25 -1.23
C GLU A 30 -3.25 -2.03 -0.39
N VAL A 31 -3.11 -1.61 0.87
CA VAL A 31 -4.24 -1.26 1.74
C VAL A 31 -4.93 0.03 1.27
N ALA A 32 -4.18 1.02 0.80
CA ALA A 32 -4.76 2.22 0.20
C ALA A 32 -5.60 1.90 -1.04
N LEU A 33 -5.12 1.00 -1.90
CA LEU A 33 -5.88 0.49 -3.05
C LEU A 33 -7.14 -0.25 -2.59
N LEU A 34 -7.03 -1.14 -1.60
CA LEU A 34 -8.17 -1.86 -1.04
C LEU A 34 -9.23 -0.89 -0.49
N SER A 35 -8.80 0.15 0.23
CA SER A 35 -9.70 1.19 0.75
C SER A 35 -10.47 1.88 -0.37
N ALA A 36 -9.81 2.22 -1.48
CA ALA A 36 -10.48 2.82 -2.64
C ALA A 36 -11.53 1.88 -3.27
N ILE A 37 -11.20 0.59 -3.40
CA ILE A 37 -12.11 -0.43 -3.93
C ILE A 37 -13.33 -0.59 -3.02
N LEU A 38 -13.14 -0.67 -1.70
CA LEU A 38 -14.23 -0.83 -0.74
C LEU A 38 -15.10 0.41 -0.63
N GLU A 39 -14.53 1.61 -0.81
CA GLU A 39 -15.32 2.83 -0.91
C GLU A 39 -16.15 2.88 -2.20
N PHE A 40 -15.64 2.36 -3.32
CA PHE A 40 -16.42 2.19 -4.54
C PHE A 40 -17.57 1.20 -4.32
N GLY A 41 -17.30 0.04 -3.70
CA GLY A 41 -18.32 -0.93 -3.33
C GLY A 41 -19.40 -0.34 -2.40
N ARG A 42 -18.99 0.50 -1.44
CA ARG A 42 -19.92 1.21 -0.54
C ARG A 42 -20.91 2.10 -1.28
N ARG A 43 -20.48 2.78 -2.35
CA ARG A 43 -21.38 3.61 -3.19
C ARG A 43 -22.45 2.78 -3.91
N HIS A 44 -22.19 1.49 -4.13
CA HIS A 44 -23.08 0.57 -4.83
C HIS A 44 -23.87 -0.35 -3.87
N GLY A 45 -23.72 -0.18 -2.55
CA GLY A 45 -24.41 -1.02 -1.56
C GLY A 45 -23.79 -2.40 -1.32
N GLU A 46 -22.58 -2.66 -1.84
CA GLU A 46 -21.89 -3.95 -1.65
C GLU A 46 -21.30 -4.11 -0.25
N VAL A 47 -21.02 -2.99 0.42
CA VAL A 47 -20.47 -2.93 1.78
C VAL A 47 -21.06 -1.70 2.48
N GLU A 48 -21.45 -1.84 3.74
CA GLU A 48 -22.00 -0.72 4.53
C GLU A 48 -20.92 0.28 4.97
N THR A 49 -19.77 -0.23 5.42
CA THR A 49 -18.68 0.56 5.98
C THR A 49 -17.34 0.13 5.41
N ASN A 50 -16.42 1.08 5.22
CA ASN A 50 -15.06 0.77 4.77
C ASN A 50 -14.17 0.40 5.97
N PRO A 51 -13.78 -0.88 6.14
CA PRO A 51 -12.98 -1.35 7.27
C PRO A 51 -11.52 -0.85 7.22
N CYS A 52 -11.09 -0.20 6.13
CA CYS A 52 -9.78 0.41 5.99
C CYS A 52 -9.74 1.87 6.50
N ARG A 53 -10.87 2.45 6.92
CA ARG A 53 -10.87 3.81 7.51
C ARG A 53 -10.24 3.78 8.90
N GLY A 54 -9.36 4.76 9.17
CA GLY A 54 -8.69 4.90 10.47
C GLY A 54 -7.61 3.85 10.73
N ILE A 55 -7.11 3.17 9.67
CA ILE A 55 -5.97 2.27 9.79
C ILE A 55 -4.68 3.09 9.94
N GLU A 56 -3.86 2.69 10.90
CA GLU A 56 -2.49 3.20 11.03
C GLU A 56 -1.57 2.45 10.07
N TYR A 57 -0.84 3.18 9.23
CA TYR A 57 0.08 2.64 8.24
C TYR A 57 1.47 2.41 8.83
N ASN A 58 2.26 1.55 8.18
CA ASN A 58 3.64 1.33 8.60
C ASN A 58 4.49 2.59 8.39
N PRO A 59 5.51 2.83 9.25
CA PRO A 59 6.46 3.91 9.00
C PRO A 59 7.28 3.63 7.76
N THR A 60 7.07 4.42 6.70
CA THR A 60 7.85 4.31 5.46
C THR A 60 8.96 5.34 5.40
N ARG A 61 10.15 4.93 4.96
CA ARG A 61 11.25 5.84 4.63
C ARG A 61 11.42 5.89 3.11
N PRO A 62 11.23 7.05 2.45
CA PRO A 62 11.51 7.17 1.03
C PRO A 62 13.00 6.93 0.79
N ARG A 63 13.33 6.17 -0.26
CA ARG A 63 14.72 6.03 -0.71
C ARG A 63 15.04 7.27 -1.53
N GLN A 64 15.92 8.12 -1.01
CA GLN A 64 16.50 9.23 -1.75
C GLN A 64 17.98 8.93 -1.95
N ARG A 65 18.42 8.89 -3.21
CA ARG A 65 19.83 8.82 -3.60
C ARG A 65 20.08 9.95 -4.57
N TYR A 66 21.12 10.73 -4.33
CA TYR A 66 21.61 11.69 -5.31
C TYR A 66 22.25 10.93 -6.46
N VAL A 67 21.95 11.33 -7.69
CA VAL A 67 22.56 10.76 -8.90
C VAL A 67 23.84 11.54 -9.19
N THR A 68 24.98 10.84 -9.27
CA THR A 68 26.26 11.50 -9.55
C THR A 68 26.42 11.81 -11.03
N GLN A 69 27.34 12.71 -11.35
CA GLN A 69 27.66 13.08 -12.73
C GLN A 69 28.09 11.86 -13.55
N ASP A 70 28.95 10.99 -13.00
CA ASP A 70 29.40 9.76 -13.67
C ASP A 70 28.23 8.80 -14.01
N GLU A 71 27.21 8.72 -13.15
CA GLU A 71 26.02 7.90 -13.42
C GLU A 71 25.17 8.47 -14.56
N ILE A 72 25.15 9.80 -14.71
CA ILE A 72 24.48 10.49 -15.83
C ILE A 72 25.24 10.25 -17.13
N GLU A 73 26.57 10.39 -17.10
CA GLU A 73 27.44 10.16 -18.27
C GLU A 73 27.33 8.72 -18.76
N LEU A 74 27.37 7.74 -17.85
CA LEU A 74 27.17 6.33 -18.18
C LEU A 74 25.79 6.08 -18.80
N ALA A 75 24.73 6.69 -18.27
CA ALA A 75 23.39 6.52 -18.81
C ALA A 75 23.25 7.08 -20.23
N ALA A 76 24.00 8.14 -20.57
CA ALA A 76 24.02 8.73 -21.90
C ALA A 76 24.78 7.89 -22.93
N GLU A 77 25.82 7.15 -22.52
CA GLU A 77 26.58 6.25 -23.40
C GLU A 77 25.78 5.00 -23.80
N VAL A 78 24.91 4.51 -22.92
CA VAL A 78 24.14 3.27 -23.12
C VAL A 78 22.83 3.49 -23.90
N ALA A 79 22.37 4.74 -24.06
CA ALA A 79 21.11 5.10 -24.72
C ALA A 79 21.23 5.22 -26.25
#